data_AF-A0AAU3VJ72-F1
#
_entry.id   AF-A0AAU3VJ72-F1
#
_cell.length_a   1.000
_cell.length_b   1.000
_cell.length_c   1.000
_cell.angle_alpha   90.00
_cell.angle_beta   90.00
_cell.angle_gamma   90.00
#
_symmetry.space_group_name_H-M   'P 1'
#
loop_
_entity.id
_entity.type
_entity.pdbx_description
1 polymer ?
#
loop_
_entity_poly.entity_id
_entity_poly.type
_entity_poly.pdbx_seq_one_letter_code
_entity_poly.pdbx_strand_id
1 'polypeptide(L)'
;MNRAALLLLADGRFPAGGHAHSGGAEAAVTAGRITGPGTLEEFCRGRLHTTGLVAAALAAAAAAGADPLALDEAADARTPSPALRQTARRLGRQMTRAARAAWPSPALDALAAARPRGAHQPVVLGVTARAAGLTPLDAAHAAAYEAVTGPATAAVRLLSLDPFAVTAVLARLAPDLDEVAARAADAAHRCLTEGTDALPAASAPLLDVYAEAHAGWPVRLFAS
;
A
#
# COMPACT_ATOMS: atom_id res chain seq x y z
N MET A 1 -16.92 15.32 6.59
CA MET A 1 -15.85 14.31 6.43
C MET A 1 -14.74 14.62 7.41
N ASN A 2 -14.26 13.62 8.16
CA ASN A 2 -13.25 13.85 9.20
C ASN A 2 -11.83 13.67 8.63
N ARG A 3 -11.22 14.77 8.14
CA ARG A 3 -9.85 14.75 7.61
C ARG A 3 -8.81 14.26 8.63
N ALA A 4 -9.06 14.41 9.93
CA ALA A 4 -8.13 13.92 10.95
C ALA A 4 -8.01 12.38 10.95
N ALA A 5 -9.06 11.66 10.53
CA ALA A 5 -8.99 10.21 10.40
C ALA A 5 -8.05 9.78 9.28
N LEU A 6 -8.01 10.52 8.16
CA LEU A 6 -7.05 10.28 7.08
C LEU A 6 -5.62 10.50 7.59
N LEU A 7 -5.38 11.59 8.33
CA LEU A 7 -4.08 11.87 8.93
C LEU A 7 -3.65 10.75 9.89
N LEU A 8 -4.56 10.22 10.72
CA LEU A 8 -4.26 9.13 11.62
C LEU A 8 -3.93 7.82 10.88
N LEU A 9 -4.66 7.53 9.80
CA LEU A 9 -4.47 6.32 9.00
C LEU A 9 -3.16 6.38 8.19
N ALA A 10 -2.78 7.57 7.70
CA ALA A 10 -1.55 7.81 6.96
C ALA A 10 -0.32 8.06 7.86
N ASP A 11 -0.51 8.15 9.19
CA ASP A 11 0.58 8.35 10.13
C ASP A 11 1.47 7.10 10.19
N GLY A 12 2.78 7.26 9.98
CA GLY A 12 3.74 6.16 10.08
C GLY A 12 3.80 5.48 11.46
N ARG A 13 3.21 6.09 12.49
CA ARG A 13 3.05 5.53 13.84
C ARG A 13 1.79 4.69 14.01
N PHE A 14 0.87 4.69 13.04
CA PHE A 14 -0.29 3.81 13.07
C PHE A 14 0.20 2.35 13.13
N PRO A 15 -0.25 1.51 14.09
CA PRO A 15 0.36 0.22 14.38
C PRO A 15 -0.07 -0.89 13.40
N ALA A 16 0.05 -0.62 12.09
CA ALA A 16 -0.20 -1.56 10.99
C ALA A 16 1.06 -2.33 10.55
N GLY A 17 2.22 -2.05 11.15
CA GLY A 17 3.48 -2.79 10.94
C GLY A 17 4.27 -2.43 9.67
N GLY A 18 3.86 -1.40 8.94
CA GLY A 18 4.53 -0.95 7.71
C GLY A 18 6.02 -0.59 7.91
N HIS A 19 6.40 -0.07 9.08
CA HIS A 19 7.79 0.32 9.39
C HIS A 19 8.81 -0.83 9.33
N ALA A 20 8.36 -2.08 9.40
CA ALA A 20 9.20 -3.27 9.33
C ALA A 20 9.47 -3.71 7.89
N HIS A 21 8.82 -3.11 6.90
CA HIS A 21 8.88 -3.48 5.49
C HIS A 21 9.50 -2.35 4.66
N SER A 22 10.35 -2.69 3.70
CA SER A 22 11.05 -1.71 2.86
C SER A 22 10.26 -1.30 1.61
N GLY A 23 9.19 -2.03 1.28
CA GLY A 23 8.46 -1.84 0.03
C GLY A 23 9.31 -2.13 -1.22
N GLY A 24 10.28 -3.05 -1.10
CA GLY A 24 11.24 -3.39 -2.16
C GLY A 24 12.49 -2.51 -2.19
N ALA A 25 12.59 -1.48 -1.35
CA ALA A 25 13.74 -0.58 -1.33
C ALA A 25 15.04 -1.29 -0.92
N GLU A 26 14.99 -2.25 0.01
CA GLU A 26 16.20 -2.97 0.43
C GLU A 26 16.83 -3.74 -0.73
N ALA A 27 16.02 -4.51 -1.45
CA ALA A 27 16.47 -5.23 -2.64
C ALA A 27 16.96 -4.28 -3.76
N ALA A 28 16.26 -3.16 -3.97
CA ALA A 28 16.64 -2.17 -4.98
C ALA A 28 17.95 -1.44 -4.63
N VAL A 29 18.21 -1.16 -3.34
CA VAL A 29 19.50 -0.62 -2.87
C VAL A 29 20.61 -1.63 -3.10
N THR A 30 20.44 -2.89 -2.70
CA THR A 30 21.44 -3.95 -2.91
C THR A 30 21.73 -4.17 -4.40
N ALA A 31 20.73 -4.02 -5.26
CA ALA A 31 20.89 -4.12 -6.71
C ALA A 31 21.46 -2.84 -7.37
N GLY A 32 21.85 -1.82 -6.61
CA GLY A 32 22.39 -0.57 -7.12
C GLY A 32 21.37 0.29 -7.89
N ARG A 33 20.07 0.05 -7.71
CA ARG A 33 18.99 0.81 -8.36
C ARG A 33 18.56 2.04 -7.57
N ILE A 34 18.73 2.01 -6.25
CA ILE A 34 18.58 3.19 -5.39
C ILE A 34 19.95 3.49 -4.79
N THR A 35 20.48 4.66 -5.10
CA THR A 35 21.83 5.11 -4.71
C THR A 35 21.82 6.50 -4.08
N GLY A 36 20.71 7.22 -4.16
CA GLY A 36 20.56 8.55 -3.59
C GLY A 36 19.15 9.12 -3.81
N PRO A 37 18.91 10.39 -3.46
CA PRO A 37 17.58 11.00 -3.54
C PRO A 37 16.97 11.00 -4.95
N GLY A 38 17.77 11.21 -6.00
CA GLY A 38 17.27 11.21 -7.39
C GLY A 38 16.76 9.83 -7.82
N THR A 39 17.56 8.78 -7.61
CA THR A 39 17.16 7.40 -7.94
C THR A 39 16.07 6.85 -7.02
N LEU A 40 15.99 7.34 -5.78
CA LEU A 40 14.85 7.09 -4.89
C LEU A 40 13.55 7.70 -5.43
N GLU A 41 13.60 8.93 -5.96
CA GLU A 41 12.44 9.58 -6.56
C GLU A 41 11.92 8.77 -7.76
N GLU A 42 12.81 8.35 -8.66
CA GLU A 42 12.48 7.49 -9.80
C GLU A 42 11.87 6.16 -9.36
N PHE A 43 12.46 5.51 -8.35
CA PHE A 43 11.93 4.27 -7.78
C PHE A 43 10.52 4.45 -7.20
N CYS A 44 10.32 5.48 -6.38
CA CYS A 44 9.03 5.79 -5.76
C CYS A 44 7.98 6.14 -6.82
N ARG A 45 8.33 6.93 -7.84
CA ARG A 45 7.45 7.26 -8.96
C ARG A 45 7.03 6.01 -9.74
N GLY A 46 7.98 5.14 -10.08
CA GLY A 46 7.70 3.88 -10.77
C GLY A 46 6.80 2.96 -9.95
N ARG A 47 7.08 2.82 -8.65
CA ARG A 47 6.23 2.04 -7.72
C ARG A 47 4.83 2.64 -7.61
N LEU A 48 4.71 3.96 -7.46
CA LEU A 48 3.45 4.68 -7.33
C LEU A 48 2.54 4.46 -8.54
N HIS A 49 3.06 4.61 -9.76
CA HIS A 49 2.28 4.45 -11.00
C HIS A 49 1.98 3.00 -11.39
N THR A 50 2.55 2.02 -10.69
CA THR A 50 2.34 0.59 -10.94
C THR A 50 1.60 -0.08 -9.77
N THR A 51 2.31 -0.72 -8.85
CA THR A 51 1.73 -1.44 -7.72
C THR A 51 1.06 -0.49 -6.72
N GLY A 52 1.51 0.76 -6.62
CA GLY A 52 0.86 1.82 -5.86
C GLY A 52 -0.54 2.16 -6.39
N LEU A 53 -0.69 2.31 -7.71
CA LEU A 53 -1.99 2.53 -8.36
C LEU A 53 -2.94 1.35 -8.14
N VAL A 54 -2.45 0.12 -8.23
CA VAL A 54 -3.25 -1.08 -7.94
C VAL A 54 -3.71 -1.09 -6.48
N ALA A 55 -2.81 -0.83 -5.53
CA ALA A 55 -3.15 -0.75 -4.12
C ALA A 55 -4.17 0.37 -3.84
N ALA A 56 -3.96 1.55 -4.42
CA ALA A 56 -4.87 2.69 -4.28
C ALA A 56 -6.27 2.38 -4.83
N ALA A 57 -6.37 1.70 -5.97
CA ALA A 57 -7.66 1.34 -6.55
C ALA A 57 -8.39 0.28 -5.74
N LEU A 58 -7.69 -0.73 -5.20
CA LEU A 58 -8.27 -1.73 -4.29
C LEU A 58 -8.78 -1.08 -3.01
N ALA A 59 -8.00 -0.18 -2.41
CA ALA A 59 -8.40 0.56 -1.21
C ALA A 59 -9.61 1.47 -1.48
N ALA A 60 -9.60 2.20 -2.59
CA ALA A 60 -10.72 3.03 -3.00
C ALA A 60 -12.00 2.21 -3.25
N ALA A 61 -11.90 1.04 -3.90
CA ALA A 61 -13.05 0.18 -4.17
C ALA A 61 -13.65 -0.41 -2.89
N ALA A 62 -12.80 -0.87 -1.96
CA ALA A 62 -13.25 -1.33 -0.65
C ALA A 62 -13.91 -0.20 0.15
N ALA A 63 -13.36 1.03 0.08
CA ALA A 63 -13.95 2.19 0.71
C ALA A 63 -15.28 2.61 0.07
N ALA A 64 -15.44 2.43 -1.25
CA ALA A 64 -16.67 2.66 -2.00
C ALA A 64 -17.76 1.60 -1.69
N GLY A 65 -17.37 0.48 -1.08
CA GLY A 65 -18.28 -0.56 -0.63
C GLY A 65 -18.41 -1.75 -1.57
N ALA A 66 -17.48 -1.95 -2.50
CA ALA A 66 -17.36 -3.22 -3.20
C ALA A 66 -17.05 -4.36 -2.23
N ASP A 67 -17.42 -5.60 -2.60
CA ASP A 67 -17.23 -6.78 -1.76
C ASP A 67 -15.73 -7.00 -1.42
N PRO A 68 -15.33 -6.92 -0.13
CA PRO A 68 -13.95 -7.11 0.26
C PRO A 68 -13.38 -8.48 -0.11
N LEU A 69 -14.20 -9.54 -0.20
CA LEU A 69 -13.72 -10.87 -0.54
C LEU A 69 -13.39 -10.98 -2.03
N ALA A 70 -14.26 -10.46 -2.90
CA ALA A 70 -13.96 -10.33 -4.33
C ALA A 70 -12.71 -9.47 -4.58
N LEU A 71 -12.55 -8.37 -3.83
CA LEU A 71 -11.34 -7.53 -3.93
C LEU A 71 -10.08 -8.25 -3.44
N ASP A 72 -10.17 -9.10 -2.41
CA ASP A 72 -9.03 -9.90 -1.93
C ASP A 72 -8.55 -10.91 -2.98
N GLU A 73 -9.47 -11.56 -3.71
CA GLU A 73 -9.14 -12.44 -4.85
C GLU A 73 -8.56 -11.63 -6.03
N ALA A 74 -9.15 -10.47 -6.32
CA ALA A 74 -8.65 -9.56 -7.35
C ALA A 74 -7.23 -9.04 -7.05
N ALA A 75 -6.89 -8.88 -5.77
CA ALA A 75 -5.56 -8.51 -5.29
C ALA A 75 -4.55 -9.66 -5.45
N ASP A 76 -4.96 -10.92 -5.20
CA ASP A 76 -4.14 -12.10 -5.47
C ASP A 76 -3.78 -12.18 -6.96
N ALA A 77 -4.76 -12.00 -7.85
CA ALA A 77 -4.54 -12.03 -9.31
C ALA A 77 -3.58 -10.94 -9.80
N ARG A 78 -3.56 -9.78 -9.13
CA ARG A 78 -2.69 -8.63 -9.46
C ARG A 78 -1.34 -8.65 -8.75
N THR A 79 -1.09 -9.66 -7.92
CA THR A 79 0.16 -9.81 -7.17
C THR A 79 0.79 -11.16 -7.50
N PRO A 80 1.54 -11.30 -8.63
CA PRO A 80 2.07 -12.58 -9.07
C PRO A 80 3.01 -13.24 -8.06
N SER A 81 3.84 -12.44 -7.35
CA SER A 81 4.80 -12.90 -6.35
C SER A 81 4.11 -13.52 -5.10
N PRO A 82 4.32 -14.82 -4.80
CA PRO A 82 3.92 -15.41 -3.52
C PRO A 82 4.44 -14.67 -2.28
N ALA A 83 5.70 -14.20 -2.31
CA ALA A 83 6.31 -13.45 -1.22
C ALA A 83 5.55 -12.13 -0.95
N LEU A 84 5.19 -11.38 -2.00
CA LEU A 84 4.39 -10.17 -1.87
C LEU A 84 2.97 -10.46 -1.36
N ARG A 85 2.30 -11.52 -1.86
CA ARG A 85 0.99 -11.93 -1.32
C ARG A 85 1.06 -12.23 0.17
N GLN A 86 2.10 -12.97 0.60
CA GLN A 86 2.28 -13.30 2.01
C GLN A 86 2.53 -12.05 2.86
N THR A 87 3.36 -11.12 2.38
CA THR A 87 3.60 -9.83 3.04
C THR A 87 2.32 -9.00 3.14
N ALA A 88 1.58 -8.83 2.05
CA ALA A 88 0.34 -8.05 2.03
C ALA A 88 -0.69 -8.61 3.01
N ARG A 89 -0.82 -9.94 3.12
CA ARG A 89 -1.73 -10.57 4.09
C ARG A 89 -1.25 -10.43 5.55
N ARG A 90 0.06 -10.46 5.81
CA ARG A 90 0.61 -10.17 7.14
C ARG A 90 0.31 -8.73 7.58
N LEU A 91 0.59 -7.77 6.71
CA LEU A 91 0.31 -6.35 6.94
C LEU A 91 -1.20 -6.12 7.11
N GLY A 92 -2.04 -6.72 6.26
CA GLY A 92 -3.49 -6.61 6.37
C GLY A 92 -4.01 -7.15 7.70
N ARG A 93 -3.49 -8.29 8.18
CA ARG A 93 -3.83 -8.81 9.52
C ARG A 93 -3.44 -7.86 10.65
N GLN A 94 -2.26 -7.25 10.58
CA GLN A 94 -1.83 -6.26 11.57
C GLN A 94 -2.70 -5.00 11.53
N MET A 95 -2.98 -4.49 10.33
CA MET A 95 -3.88 -3.35 10.12
C MET A 95 -5.29 -3.65 10.64
N THR A 96 -5.86 -4.83 10.39
CA THR A 96 -7.18 -5.21 10.92
C THR A 96 -7.23 -5.14 12.45
N ARG A 97 -6.16 -5.56 13.14
CA ARG A 97 -6.11 -5.47 14.61
C ARG A 97 -6.12 -4.03 15.10
N ALA A 98 -5.31 -3.16 14.50
CA ALA A 98 -5.27 -1.73 14.83
C ALA A 98 -6.60 -1.04 14.50
N ALA A 99 -7.14 -1.30 13.32
CA ALA A 99 -8.37 -0.71 12.81
C ALA A 99 -9.58 -1.08 13.68
N ARG A 100 -9.73 -2.34 14.09
CA ARG A 100 -10.86 -2.75 14.96
C ARG A 100 -10.83 -2.08 16.33
N ALA A 101 -9.65 -1.75 16.85
CA ALA A 101 -9.52 -1.02 18.11
C ALA A 101 -9.83 0.47 17.94
N ALA A 102 -9.40 1.09 16.84
CA ALA A 102 -9.59 2.52 16.59
C ALA A 102 -10.99 2.86 16.05
N TRP A 103 -11.54 2.01 15.18
CA TRP A 103 -12.83 2.19 14.49
C TRP A 103 -13.61 0.87 14.46
N PRO A 104 -14.30 0.51 15.55
CA PRO A 104 -15.13 -0.70 15.59
C PRO A 104 -16.16 -0.72 14.46
N SER A 105 -16.21 -1.82 13.70
CA SER A 105 -17.09 -1.95 12.53
C SER A 105 -17.42 -3.42 12.24
N PRO A 106 -18.70 -3.76 12.01
CA PRO A 106 -19.10 -5.11 11.61
C PRO A 106 -18.42 -5.59 10.32
N ALA A 107 -18.09 -4.68 9.40
CA ALA A 107 -17.40 -5.03 8.16
C ALA A 107 -15.95 -5.50 8.42
N LEU A 108 -15.25 -4.86 9.37
CA LEU A 108 -13.91 -5.29 9.77
C LEU A 108 -13.95 -6.63 10.51
N ASP A 109 -14.97 -6.84 11.36
CA ASP A 109 -15.17 -8.12 12.05
C ASP A 109 -15.45 -9.26 11.06
N ALA A 110 -16.34 -9.02 10.08
CA ALA A 110 -16.67 -9.98 9.04
C ALA A 110 -15.45 -10.33 8.17
N LEU A 111 -14.66 -9.33 7.76
CA LEU A 111 -13.44 -9.56 6.99
C LEU A 111 -12.40 -10.38 7.79
N ALA A 112 -12.22 -10.06 9.08
CA ALA A 112 -11.32 -10.80 9.95
C ALA A 112 -11.76 -12.26 10.12
N ALA A 113 -13.05 -12.51 10.26
CA ALA A 113 -13.62 -13.86 10.37
C ALA A 113 -13.47 -14.66 9.06
N ALA A 114 -13.71 -14.04 7.91
CA ALA A 114 -13.60 -14.67 6.60
C ALA A 114 -12.14 -14.92 6.18
N ARG A 115 -11.20 -14.07 6.62
CA ARG A 115 -9.76 -14.17 6.32
C ARG A 115 -8.94 -14.21 7.62
N PRO A 116 -8.97 -15.30 8.40
CA PRO A 116 -8.29 -15.38 9.70
C PRO A 116 -6.76 -15.27 9.59
N ARG A 117 -6.18 -15.58 8.42
CA ARG A 117 -4.75 -15.40 8.14
C ARG A 117 -4.39 -13.99 7.65
N GLY A 118 -5.37 -13.14 7.40
CA GLY A 118 -5.24 -11.79 6.85
C GLY A 118 -5.72 -11.69 5.40
N ALA A 119 -6.50 -10.64 5.12
CA ALA A 119 -6.75 -10.15 3.76
C ALA A 119 -5.58 -9.27 3.30
N HIS A 120 -5.51 -8.97 2.01
CA HIS A 120 -4.56 -8.02 1.44
C HIS A 120 -4.68 -6.64 2.10
N GLN A 121 -3.55 -6.07 2.49
CA GLN A 121 -3.51 -4.79 3.20
C GLN A 121 -4.30 -3.67 2.52
N PRO A 122 -4.26 -3.47 1.17
CA PRO A 122 -5.02 -2.39 0.54
C PRO A 122 -6.54 -2.56 0.69
N VAL A 123 -7.04 -3.80 0.69
CA VAL A 123 -8.46 -4.08 0.94
C VAL A 123 -8.83 -3.73 2.38
N VAL A 124 -8.00 -4.12 3.35
CA VAL A 124 -8.21 -3.78 4.77
C VAL A 124 -8.14 -2.27 4.99
N LEU A 125 -7.22 -1.58 4.32
CA LEU A 125 -7.09 -0.12 4.36
C LEU A 125 -8.39 0.54 3.89
N GLY A 126 -8.97 0.10 2.77
CA GLY A 126 -10.22 0.64 2.27
C GLY A 126 -11.42 0.39 3.18
N VAL A 127 -11.56 -0.82 3.73
CA VAL A 127 -12.63 -1.13 4.71
C VAL A 127 -12.46 -0.28 5.98
N THR A 128 -11.21 -0.06 6.41
CA THR A 128 -10.87 0.78 7.56
C THR A 128 -11.20 2.23 7.29
N ALA A 129 -10.84 2.76 6.12
CA ALA A 129 -11.16 4.11 5.70
C ALA A 129 -12.68 4.34 5.71
N ARG A 130 -13.48 3.41 5.18
CA ARG A 130 -14.95 3.46 5.25
C ARG A 130 -15.46 3.45 6.68
N ALA A 131 -14.92 2.58 7.55
CA ALA A 131 -15.28 2.53 8.96
C ALA A 131 -14.97 3.85 9.69
N ALA A 132 -13.91 4.55 9.27
CA ALA A 132 -13.53 5.86 9.78
C ALA A 132 -14.31 7.03 9.16
N GLY A 133 -15.26 6.77 8.24
CA GLY A 133 -16.05 7.80 7.56
C GLY A 133 -15.30 8.57 6.49
N LEU A 134 -14.25 7.97 5.91
CA LEU A 134 -13.47 8.51 4.80
C LEU A 134 -14.04 8.08 3.45
N THR A 135 -13.69 8.83 2.40
CA THR A 135 -14.14 8.58 1.02
C THR A 135 -13.23 7.59 0.29
N PRO A 136 -13.67 7.06 -0.87
CA PRO A 136 -12.79 6.30 -1.77
C PRO A 136 -11.52 7.05 -2.15
N LEU A 137 -11.63 8.36 -2.39
CA LEU A 137 -10.48 9.19 -2.74
C LEU A 137 -9.50 9.34 -1.56
N ASP A 138 -10.00 9.48 -0.33
CA ASP A 138 -9.14 9.52 0.86
C ASP A 138 -8.39 8.19 1.05
N ALA A 139 -9.07 7.06 0.84
CA ALA A 139 -8.44 5.73 0.90
C ALA A 139 -7.37 5.55 -0.19
N ALA A 140 -7.64 6.05 -1.40
CA ALA A 140 -6.68 6.07 -2.50
C ALA A 140 -5.42 6.88 -2.14
N HIS A 141 -5.58 8.08 -1.56
CA HIS A 141 -4.45 8.89 -1.11
C HIS A 141 -3.64 8.19 -0.01
N ALA A 142 -4.30 7.56 0.96
CA ALA A 142 -3.61 6.83 2.03
C ALA A 142 -2.72 5.71 1.45
N ALA A 143 -3.26 4.89 0.54
CA ALA A 143 -2.53 3.82 -0.13
C ALA A 143 -1.39 4.36 -1.00
N ALA A 144 -1.65 5.41 -1.80
CA ALA A 144 -0.65 6.03 -2.65
C ALA A 144 0.50 6.62 -1.82
N TYR A 145 0.19 7.26 -0.70
CA TYR A 145 1.19 7.81 0.21
C TYR A 145 2.03 6.72 0.88
N GLU A 146 1.42 5.62 1.32
CA GLU A 146 2.15 4.44 1.81
C GLU A 146 3.05 3.82 0.72
N ALA A 147 2.62 3.91 -0.56
CA ALA A 147 3.39 3.42 -1.70
C ALA A 147 4.72 4.16 -1.92
N VAL A 148 4.90 5.37 -1.38
CA VAL A 148 6.15 6.13 -1.51
C VAL A 148 6.88 6.31 -0.18
N THR A 149 6.17 6.38 0.94
CA THR A 149 6.77 6.61 2.27
C THR A 149 7.47 5.37 2.84
N GLY A 150 6.97 4.17 2.58
CA GLY A 150 7.64 2.93 3.00
C GLY A 150 9.09 2.85 2.45
N PRO A 151 9.27 2.88 1.11
CA PRO A 151 10.59 2.92 0.49
C PRO A 151 11.45 4.11 0.91
N ALA A 152 10.87 5.30 1.02
CA ALA A 152 11.60 6.51 1.40
C ALA A 152 12.20 6.41 2.81
N THR A 153 11.40 5.96 3.79
CA THR A 153 11.88 5.77 5.18
C THR A 153 12.90 4.65 5.29
N ALA A 154 12.74 3.58 4.49
CA ALA A 154 13.72 2.51 4.41
C ALA A 154 15.05 2.99 3.82
N ALA A 155 15.02 3.78 2.74
CA ALA A 155 16.22 4.31 2.09
C ALA A 155 17.08 5.18 3.01
N VAL A 156 16.47 6.00 3.89
CA VAL A 156 17.20 6.74 4.93
C VAL A 156 18.01 5.79 5.82
N ARG A 157 17.43 4.67 6.25
CA ARG A 157 18.08 3.68 7.11
C ARG A 157 19.14 2.85 6.37
N LEU A 158 18.92 2.58 5.09
CA LEU A 158 19.80 1.74 4.28
C LEU A 158 21.04 2.47 3.76
N LEU A 159 20.89 3.74 3.38
CA LEU A 159 21.93 4.53 2.72
C LEU A 159 22.42 5.73 3.54
N SER A 160 21.87 5.91 4.75
CA SER A 160 22.14 7.10 5.59
C SER A 160 21.87 8.41 4.85
N LEU A 161 20.82 8.44 4.01
CA LEU A 161 20.44 9.66 3.28
C LEU A 161 19.99 10.76 4.25
N ASP A 162 20.22 12.01 3.85
CA ASP A 162 19.68 13.18 4.54
C ASP A 162 18.13 13.12 4.57
N PRO A 163 17.50 13.07 5.77
CA PRO A 163 16.05 13.05 5.90
C PRO A 163 15.36 14.27 5.27
N PHE A 164 16.02 15.43 5.20
CA PHE A 164 15.45 16.61 4.54
C PHE A 164 15.38 16.41 3.03
N ALA A 165 16.42 15.86 2.42
CA ALA A 165 16.43 15.52 0.99
C ALA A 165 15.36 14.48 0.64
N VAL A 166 15.18 13.45 1.48
CA VAL A 166 14.14 12.43 1.29
C VAL A 166 12.73 13.03 1.45
N THR A 167 12.53 13.92 2.41
CA THR A 167 11.26 14.65 2.56
C THR A 167 10.98 15.52 1.33
N ALA A 168 12.00 16.16 0.76
CA ALA A 168 11.87 16.93 -0.46
C ALA A 168 11.50 16.06 -1.68
N VAL A 169 12.01 14.82 -1.76
CA VAL A 169 11.57 13.84 -2.77
C VAL A 169 10.07 13.56 -2.65
N LEU A 170 9.59 13.26 -1.45
CA LEU A 170 8.17 13.00 -1.21
C LEU A 170 7.29 14.20 -1.57
N ALA A 171 7.74 15.42 -1.23
CA ALA A 171 7.03 16.65 -1.59
C ALA A 171 6.93 16.85 -3.12
N ARG A 172 7.98 16.51 -3.87
CA ARG A 172 7.96 16.57 -5.34
C ARG A 172 7.04 15.54 -5.99
N LEU A 173 6.76 14.43 -5.32
CA LEU A 173 5.82 13.40 -5.78
C LEU A 173 4.36 13.72 -5.45
N ALA A 174 4.06 14.82 -4.74
CA ALA A 174 2.68 15.17 -4.38
C ALA A 174 1.72 15.26 -5.58
N PRO A 175 2.08 15.88 -6.73
CA PRO A 175 1.20 15.89 -7.90
C PRO A 175 0.92 14.48 -8.46
N ASP A 176 1.91 13.58 -8.44
CA ASP A 176 1.72 12.19 -8.87
C ASP A 176 0.81 11.42 -7.91
N LEU A 177 0.91 11.68 -6.60
CA LEU A 177 0.04 11.08 -5.59
C LEU A 177 -1.41 11.47 -5.84
N ASP A 178 -1.67 12.75 -6.10
CA ASP A 178 -3.00 13.27 -6.40
C ASP A 178 -3.55 12.65 -7.70
N GLU A 179 -2.74 12.57 -8.75
CA GLU A 179 -3.13 11.97 -10.04
C GLU A 179 -3.49 10.49 -9.88
N VAL A 180 -2.62 9.72 -9.21
CA VAL A 180 -2.83 8.28 -8.99
C VAL A 180 -4.04 8.03 -8.10
N ALA A 181 -4.25 8.84 -7.06
CA ALA A 181 -5.40 8.73 -6.18
C ALA A 181 -6.72 9.02 -6.93
N ALA A 182 -6.75 10.04 -7.80
CA ALA A 182 -7.91 10.34 -8.64
C ALA A 182 -8.22 9.18 -9.60
N ARG A 183 -7.22 8.70 -10.34
CA ARG A 183 -7.36 7.55 -11.25
C ARG A 183 -7.86 6.29 -10.53
N ALA A 184 -7.35 6.04 -9.33
CA ALA A 184 -7.77 4.93 -8.49
C ALA A 184 -9.24 5.06 -8.03
N ALA A 185 -9.66 6.26 -7.62
CA ALA A 185 -11.03 6.53 -7.21
C ALA A 185 -12.03 6.39 -8.38
N ASP A 186 -11.66 6.85 -9.57
CA ASP A 186 -12.47 6.68 -10.78
C ASP A 186 -12.65 5.19 -11.15
N ALA A 187 -11.57 4.41 -11.09
CA ALA A 187 -11.62 2.97 -11.30
C ALA A 187 -12.47 2.25 -10.24
N ALA A 188 -12.37 2.68 -8.98
CA ALA A 188 -13.20 2.17 -7.90
C ALA A 188 -14.70 2.44 -8.11
N HIS A 189 -15.06 3.61 -8.67
CA HIS A 189 -16.45 3.89 -9.01
C HIS A 189 -16.97 2.94 -10.10
N ARG A 190 -16.21 2.76 -11.18
CA ARG A 190 -16.53 1.80 -12.25
C ARG A 190 -16.63 0.36 -11.74
N CYS A 191 -15.78 -0.02 -10.79
CA CYS A 191 -15.79 -1.36 -10.18
C CYS A 191 -17.15 -1.74 -9.57
N LEU A 192 -17.95 -0.77 -9.12
CA LEU A 192 -19.28 -1.04 -8.54
C LEU A 192 -20.30 -1.56 -9.56
N THR A 193 -20.13 -1.21 -10.84
CA THR A 193 -21.06 -1.59 -11.92
C THR A 193 -20.44 -2.60 -12.89
N GLU A 194 -19.14 -2.49 -13.15
CA GLU A 194 -18.40 -3.31 -14.12
C GLU A 194 -17.65 -4.48 -13.45
N GLY A 195 -17.63 -4.55 -12.12
CA GLY A 195 -16.90 -5.56 -11.36
C GLY A 195 -15.40 -5.28 -11.24
N THR A 196 -14.67 -6.23 -10.65
CA THR A 196 -13.24 -6.07 -10.29
C THR A 196 -12.31 -5.92 -11.49
N ASP A 197 -12.76 -6.25 -12.69
CA ASP A 197 -11.97 -6.12 -13.93
C ASP A 197 -11.81 -4.67 -14.38
N ALA A 198 -12.65 -3.76 -13.88
CA ALA A 198 -12.48 -2.32 -14.10
C ALA A 198 -11.29 -1.73 -13.33
N LEU A 199 -10.77 -2.43 -12.31
CA LEU A 199 -9.62 -1.99 -11.52
C LEU A 199 -8.31 -2.18 -12.30
N PRO A 200 -7.35 -1.23 -12.19
CA PRO A 200 -6.06 -1.34 -12.86
C PRO A 200 -5.31 -2.62 -12.47
N ALA A 201 -4.53 -3.15 -13.41
CA ALA A 201 -3.67 -4.33 -13.23
C ALA A 201 -2.21 -4.03 -13.64
N ALA A 202 -1.76 -2.80 -13.40
CA ALA A 202 -0.38 -2.41 -13.67
C ALA A 202 0.58 -3.25 -12.83
N SER A 203 1.65 -3.74 -13.45
CA SER A 203 2.62 -4.64 -12.81
C SER A 203 3.99 -3.96 -12.64
N ALA A 204 4.75 -4.41 -11.66
CA ALA A 204 6.13 -4.00 -11.45
C ALA A 204 7.03 -5.26 -11.40
N PRO A 205 7.37 -5.87 -12.55
CA PRO A 205 8.05 -7.16 -12.59
C PRO A 205 9.36 -7.20 -11.79
N LEU A 206 10.10 -6.08 -11.74
CA LEU A 206 11.32 -6.00 -10.93
C LEU A 206 11.01 -6.07 -9.43
N LEU A 207 9.91 -5.49 -8.95
CA LEU A 207 9.50 -5.61 -7.55
C LEU A 207 9.06 -7.04 -7.22
N ASP A 208 8.38 -7.73 -8.15
CA ASP A 208 8.02 -9.14 -7.98
C ASP A 208 9.28 -10.01 -7.85
N VAL A 209 10.24 -9.86 -8.78
CA VAL A 209 11.51 -10.59 -8.76
C VAL A 209 12.32 -10.27 -7.50
N TYR A 210 12.40 -8.99 -7.12
CA TYR A 210 13.12 -8.57 -5.92
C TYR A 210 12.50 -9.10 -4.64
N ALA A 211 11.18 -9.18 -4.55
CA ALA A 211 10.51 -9.74 -3.39
C ALA A 211 10.80 -11.23 -3.22
N GLU A 212 10.76 -12.01 -4.30
CA GLU A 212 11.13 -13.44 -4.25
C GLU A 212 12.60 -13.64 -3.90
N ALA A 213 13.50 -12.84 -4.47
CA ALA A 213 14.92 -12.90 -4.14
C ALA A 213 15.17 -12.54 -2.66
N HIS A 214 14.61 -11.43 -2.18
CA HIS A 214 14.74 -10.94 -0.80
C HIS A 214 14.16 -11.93 0.22
N ALA A 215 13.08 -12.62 -0.12
CA ALA A 215 12.50 -13.65 0.73
C ALA A 215 13.50 -14.78 1.06
N GLY A 216 14.41 -15.09 0.13
CA GLY A 216 15.46 -16.09 0.28
C GLY A 216 16.77 -15.59 0.90
N TRP A 217 16.89 -14.30 1.25
CA TRP A 217 18.14 -13.78 1.82
C TRP A 217 18.40 -14.29 3.24
N PRO A 218 19.64 -14.69 3.57
CA PRO A 218 19.99 -15.17 4.91
C PRO A 218 20.04 -14.04 5.94
N VAL A 219 20.37 -12.82 5.52
CA VAL A 219 20.43 -11.62 6.35
C VAL A 219 19.67 -10.50 5.65
N ARG A 220 18.74 -9.88 6.37
CA ARG A 220 17.92 -8.75 5.91
C ARG A 220 17.59 -7.82 7.05
N LEU A 221 17.54 -6.53 6.78
CA LEU A 221 17.20 -5.47 7.74
C LEU A 221 15.69 -5.22 7.81
N PHE A 222 14.97 -5.54 6.73
CA PHE A 222 13.52 -5.44 6.66
C PHE A 222 12.88 -6.81 6.44
N ALA A 223 11.61 -6.93 6.83
CA ALA A 223 10.84 -8.17 6.70
C ALA A 223 10.39 -8.46 5.25
N SER A 224 10.42 -7.45 4.38
CA SER A 224 10.28 -7.53 2.92
C SER A 224 10.73 -6.24 2.23
#